data_AF-A0A8T3Z6K8-F1
#
_entry.id   AF-A0A8T3Z6K8-F1
#
_cell.length_a   1.000
_cell.length_b   1.000
_cell.length_c   1.000
_cell.angle_alpha   90.00
_cell.angle_beta   90.00
_cell.angle_gamma   90.00
#
_symmetry.space_group_name_H-M   'P 1'
#
loop_
_entity.id
_entity.type
_entity.pdbx_description
1 polymer ?
#
loop_
_entity_poly.entity_id
_entity_poly.type
_entity_poly.pdbx_seq_one_letter_code
_entity_poly.pdbx_strand_id
1 'polypeptide(L)'
;MTLVVDRHAAFRTLARKAGYLLQLCWSHLLEDSRELKHAFGSEGKYVHENLKHIFALAKGLKHKATPEQVEQLKGEILQLTYRHYKHSTVRRFVNNLAYRDLEDLFRFTTDPEIDPTNNISERELRHLVMIRRISHGSRSTRGATVTAQLTSIIQTLRLRKFNVLEGLQNIGSSASLG
;
A
#
# COMPACT_ATOMS: atom_id res chain seq x y z
N MET A 1 5.28 -5.35 -13.62
CA MET A 1 5.94 -5.41 -12.29
C MET A 1 5.05 -4.72 -11.27
N THR A 2 4.84 -5.32 -10.09
CA THR A 2 3.93 -4.80 -9.05
C THR A 2 4.72 -4.27 -7.84
N LEU A 3 4.36 -3.09 -7.34
CA LEU A 3 4.99 -2.47 -6.16
C LEU A 3 4.04 -2.50 -4.95
N VAL A 4 4.51 -2.98 -3.80
CA VAL A 4 3.76 -2.88 -2.54
C VAL A 4 4.00 -1.48 -1.96
N VAL A 5 2.94 -0.69 -1.78
CA VAL A 5 3.04 0.72 -1.37
C VAL A 5 2.03 1.08 -0.29
N ASP A 6 2.36 2.11 0.47
CA ASP A 6 1.45 2.72 1.41
C ASP A 6 0.35 3.50 0.68
N ARG A 7 -0.79 3.73 1.36
CA ARG A 7 -1.95 4.43 0.79
C ARG A 7 -1.72 5.92 0.51
N HIS A 8 -0.49 6.41 0.57
CA HIS A 8 -0.17 7.81 0.32
C HIS A 8 -0.26 8.15 -1.18
N ALA A 9 -0.87 9.29 -1.52
CA ALA A 9 -1.19 9.64 -2.91
C ALA A 9 0.06 9.82 -3.81
N ALA A 10 1.17 10.29 -3.24
CA ALA A 10 2.41 10.58 -3.98
C ALA A 10 3.01 9.36 -4.69
N PHE A 11 2.95 8.17 -4.07
CA PHE A 11 3.53 6.95 -4.64
C PHE A 11 2.76 6.44 -5.84
N ARG A 12 1.44 6.63 -5.85
CA ARG A 12 0.58 6.14 -6.92
C ARG A 12 0.85 6.84 -8.23
N THR A 13 0.91 8.17 -8.20
CA THR A 13 1.17 8.95 -9.40
C THR A 13 2.53 8.61 -9.98
N LEU A 14 3.55 8.50 -9.13
CA LEU A 14 4.92 8.21 -9.57
C LEU A 14 5.05 6.79 -10.13
N ALA A 15 4.52 5.80 -9.42
CA ALA A 15 4.62 4.40 -9.83
C ALA A 15 3.79 4.09 -11.10
N ARG A 16 2.59 4.66 -11.24
CA ARG A 16 1.78 4.50 -12.46
C ARG A 16 2.43 5.17 -13.66
N LYS A 17 2.99 6.39 -13.49
CA LYS A 17 3.74 7.07 -14.58
C LYS A 17 4.96 6.26 -15.04
N ALA A 18 5.58 5.51 -14.14
CA ALA A 18 6.69 4.63 -14.45
C ALA A 18 6.27 3.22 -14.94
N GLY A 19 4.98 2.97 -15.19
CA GLY A 19 4.47 1.71 -15.74
C GLY A 19 4.31 0.56 -14.73
N TYR A 20 4.34 0.86 -13.43
CA TYR A 20 4.17 -0.16 -12.38
C TYR A 20 2.71 -0.38 -11.99
N LEU A 21 2.35 -1.64 -11.77
CA LEU A 21 1.13 -2.02 -11.06
C LEU A 21 1.34 -1.86 -9.55
N LEU A 22 0.26 -1.73 -8.78
CA LEU A 22 0.35 -1.47 -7.34
C LEU A 22 -0.35 -2.53 -6.52
N GLN A 23 0.25 -2.87 -5.38
CA GLN A 23 -0.39 -3.55 -4.27
C GLN A 23 -0.40 -2.58 -3.09
N LEU A 24 -1.56 -2.26 -2.55
CA LEU A 24 -1.65 -1.47 -1.33
C LEU A 24 -1.35 -2.35 -0.12
N CYS A 25 -0.55 -1.82 0.80
CA CYS A 25 -0.21 -2.51 2.04
C CYS A 25 -1.43 -2.62 2.97
N TRP A 26 -1.86 -3.85 3.25
CA TRP A 26 -2.98 -4.11 4.16
C TRP A 26 -2.68 -3.74 5.60
N SER A 27 -1.43 -3.82 6.07
CA SER A 27 -1.08 -3.39 7.44
C SER A 27 -1.38 -1.91 7.66
N HIS A 28 -0.98 -1.05 6.72
CA HIS A 28 -1.29 0.38 6.78
C HIS A 28 -2.78 0.65 6.66
N LEU A 29 -3.48 -0.07 5.76
CA LEU A 29 -4.94 0.07 5.64
C LEU A 29 -5.69 -0.32 6.94
N LEU A 30 -5.25 -1.38 7.60
CA LEU A 30 -5.82 -1.82 8.87
C LEU A 30 -5.48 -0.90 10.04
N GLU A 31 -4.35 -0.18 9.98
CA GLU A 31 -4.03 0.88 10.93
C GLU A 31 -4.92 2.11 10.71
N ASP A 32 -5.02 2.63 9.47
CA ASP A 32 -5.89 3.77 9.14
C ASP A 32 -7.33 3.51 9.60
N SER A 33 -7.86 2.30 9.35
CA SER A 33 -9.22 1.94 9.77
C SER A 33 -9.37 1.77 11.29
N ARG A 34 -8.29 1.41 12.00
CA ARG A 34 -8.28 1.36 13.47
C ARG A 34 -8.37 2.76 14.05
N GLU A 35 -7.66 3.73 13.47
CA GLU A 35 -7.81 5.14 13.85
C GLU A 35 -9.24 5.62 13.65
N LEU A 36 -9.89 5.26 12.52
CA LEU A 36 -11.31 5.55 12.33
C LEU A 36 -12.19 4.94 13.42
N LYS A 37 -11.92 3.69 13.83
CA LYS A 37 -12.63 3.02 14.92
C LYS A 37 -12.51 3.79 16.24
N HIS A 38 -11.34 4.32 16.55
CA HIS A 38 -11.13 5.13 17.75
C HIS A 38 -11.81 6.50 17.67
N ALA A 39 -11.76 7.16 16.50
CA ALA A 39 -12.26 8.52 16.32
C ALA A 39 -13.79 8.61 16.09
N PHE A 40 -14.41 7.60 15.44
CA PHE A 40 -15.79 7.68 14.94
C PHE A 40 -16.70 6.56 15.46
N GLY A 41 -16.32 5.90 16.55
CA GLY A 41 -17.17 4.97 17.29
C GLY A 41 -17.70 3.81 16.44
N SER A 42 -19.02 3.64 16.39
CA SER A 42 -19.67 2.50 15.73
C SER A 42 -19.44 2.45 14.21
N GLU A 43 -19.34 3.61 13.54
CA GLU A 43 -19.06 3.69 12.11
C GLU A 43 -17.65 3.21 11.78
N GLY A 44 -16.66 3.74 12.50
CA GLY A 44 -15.28 3.33 12.35
C GLY A 44 -15.08 1.86 12.72
N LYS A 45 -15.72 1.40 13.81
CA LYS A 45 -15.71 -0.02 14.20
C LYS A 45 -16.27 -0.92 13.11
N TYR A 46 -17.41 -0.55 12.52
CA TYR A 46 -18.01 -1.31 11.42
C TYR A 46 -17.03 -1.46 10.25
N VAL A 47 -16.42 -0.36 9.79
CA VAL A 47 -15.46 -0.39 8.68
C VAL A 47 -14.24 -1.26 9.04
N HIS A 48 -13.67 -1.06 10.23
CA HIS A 48 -12.48 -1.80 10.66
C HIS A 48 -12.69 -3.31 10.75
N GLU A 49 -13.79 -3.76 11.36
CA GLU A 49 -14.06 -5.20 11.48
C GLU A 49 -14.34 -5.85 10.12
N ASN A 50 -15.04 -5.16 9.21
CA ASN A 50 -15.23 -5.66 7.84
C ASN A 50 -13.91 -5.76 7.08
N LEU A 51 -13.04 -4.74 7.17
CA LEU A 51 -11.73 -4.80 6.50
C LEU A 51 -10.85 -5.92 7.05
N LYS A 52 -10.87 -6.17 8.36
CA LYS A 52 -10.20 -7.33 8.95
C LYS A 52 -10.74 -8.65 8.41
N HIS A 53 -12.06 -8.76 8.30
CA HIS A 53 -12.71 -9.95 7.77
C HIS A 53 -12.33 -10.20 6.30
N ILE A 54 -12.47 -9.18 5.45
CA ILE A 54 -12.10 -9.23 4.03
C ILE A 54 -10.62 -9.61 3.87
N PHE A 55 -9.73 -9.02 4.68
CA PHE A 55 -8.31 -9.36 4.63
C PHE A 55 -8.04 -10.81 5.04
N ALA A 56 -8.73 -11.31 6.06
CA ALA A 56 -8.60 -12.70 6.50
C ALA A 56 -9.06 -13.68 5.41
N LEU A 57 -10.19 -13.39 4.73
CA LEU A 57 -10.66 -14.15 3.59
C LEU A 57 -9.62 -14.16 2.46
N ALA A 58 -9.15 -12.98 2.06
CA ALA A 58 -8.16 -12.82 1.00
C ALA A 58 -6.85 -13.58 1.29
N LYS A 59 -6.35 -13.50 2.53
CA LYS A 59 -5.17 -14.25 2.99
C LYS A 59 -5.41 -15.77 3.02
N GLY A 60 -6.63 -16.19 3.33
CA GLY A 60 -7.04 -17.60 3.32
C GLY A 60 -6.95 -18.27 1.95
N LEU A 61 -6.97 -17.48 0.87
CA LEU A 61 -6.82 -17.97 -0.52
C LEU A 61 -5.39 -18.40 -0.87
N LYS A 62 -4.39 -18.08 -0.02
CA LYS A 62 -2.99 -18.56 -0.14
C LYS A 62 -2.40 -18.37 -1.55
N HIS A 63 -2.58 -17.20 -2.13
CA HIS A 63 -2.07 -16.83 -3.47
C HIS A 63 -2.68 -17.65 -4.64
N LYS A 64 -3.81 -18.33 -4.42
CA LYS A 64 -4.49 -19.18 -5.41
C LYS A 64 -5.92 -18.72 -5.69
N ALA A 65 -6.20 -17.42 -5.56
CA ALA A 65 -7.52 -16.88 -5.84
C ALA A 65 -7.88 -17.06 -7.33
N THR A 66 -9.12 -17.45 -7.61
CA THR A 66 -9.68 -17.37 -8.96
C THR A 66 -10.08 -15.91 -9.26
N PRO A 67 -10.23 -15.52 -10.54
CA PRO A 67 -10.75 -14.20 -10.90
C PRO A 67 -12.09 -13.88 -10.22
N GLU A 68 -12.99 -14.86 -10.12
CA GLU A 68 -14.29 -14.71 -9.47
C GLU A 68 -14.14 -14.41 -7.97
N GLN A 69 -13.22 -15.09 -7.29
CA GLN A 69 -12.94 -14.83 -5.88
C GLN A 69 -12.34 -13.43 -5.66
N VAL A 70 -11.50 -12.95 -6.59
CA VAL A 70 -10.98 -11.58 -6.55
C VAL A 70 -12.12 -10.57 -6.70
N GLU A 71 -13.03 -10.78 -7.66
CA GLU A 71 -14.19 -9.90 -7.85
C GLU A 71 -15.16 -9.96 -6.66
N GLN A 72 -15.32 -11.12 -6.01
CA GLN A 72 -16.07 -11.22 -4.75
C GLN A 72 -15.45 -10.37 -3.65
N LEU A 73 -14.13 -10.44 -3.44
CA LEU A 73 -13.42 -9.62 -2.46
C LEU A 73 -13.55 -8.12 -2.75
N LYS A 74 -13.50 -7.72 -4.03
CA LYS A 74 -13.77 -6.34 -4.45
C LYS A 74 -15.22 -5.95 -4.16
N GLY A 75 -16.16 -6.86 -4.42
CA GLY A 75 -17.57 -6.71 -4.07
C GLY A 75 -17.77 -6.39 -2.59
N GLU A 76 -17.09 -7.09 -1.68
CA GLU A 76 -17.16 -6.83 -0.24
C GLU A 76 -16.71 -5.41 0.13
N ILE A 77 -15.68 -4.87 -0.54
CA ILE A 77 -15.27 -3.48 -0.36
C ILE A 77 -16.34 -2.51 -0.87
N LEU A 78 -16.94 -2.79 -2.04
CA LEU A 78 -18.02 -1.99 -2.60
C LEU A 78 -19.26 -1.98 -1.69
N GLN A 79 -19.58 -3.10 -1.04
CA GLN A 79 -20.72 -3.21 -0.12
C GLN A 79 -20.62 -2.23 1.06
N LEU A 80 -19.40 -1.87 1.48
CA LEU A 80 -19.20 -0.86 2.52
C LEU A 80 -19.76 0.51 2.11
N THR A 81 -19.86 0.82 0.82
CA THR A 81 -20.35 2.12 0.32
C THR A 81 -21.87 2.29 0.47
N TYR A 82 -22.63 1.18 0.52
CA TYR A 82 -24.10 1.24 0.61
C TYR A 82 -24.61 1.63 1.99
N ARG A 83 -23.75 1.61 3.01
CA ARG A 83 -24.10 2.06 4.36
C ARG A 83 -24.11 3.59 4.42
N HIS A 84 -25.12 4.14 5.09
CA HIS A 84 -25.11 5.56 5.44
C HIS A 84 -24.12 5.84 6.58
N TYR A 85 -23.17 6.74 6.33
CA TYR A 85 -22.23 7.25 7.34
C TYR A 85 -22.53 8.71 7.65
N LYS A 86 -22.73 9.01 8.94
CA LYS A 86 -22.91 10.36 9.48
C LYS A 86 -21.62 11.16 9.34
N HIS A 87 -20.47 10.55 9.58
CA HIS A 87 -19.19 11.24 9.50
C HIS A 87 -18.64 11.25 8.08
N SER A 88 -18.44 12.44 7.53
CA SER A 88 -17.89 12.65 6.18
C SER A 88 -16.50 12.02 6.02
N THR A 89 -15.69 12.00 7.08
CA THR A 89 -14.37 11.35 7.10
C THR A 89 -14.47 9.84 6.84
N VAL A 90 -15.38 9.15 7.53
CA VAL A 90 -15.60 7.70 7.34
C VAL A 90 -16.14 7.42 5.94
N ARG A 91 -17.13 8.20 5.50
CA ARG A 91 -17.69 8.10 4.13
C ARG A 91 -16.60 8.27 3.07
N ARG A 92 -15.76 9.30 3.22
CA ARG A 92 -14.65 9.57 2.29
C ARG A 92 -13.63 8.44 2.28
N PHE A 93 -13.30 7.88 3.44
CA PHE A 93 -12.39 6.76 3.55
C PHE A 93 -12.88 5.54 2.75
N VAL A 94 -14.14 5.16 2.94
CA VAL A 94 -14.80 4.04 2.27
C VAL A 94 -14.92 4.29 0.77
N ASN A 95 -15.37 5.48 0.35
CA ASN A 95 -15.45 5.83 -1.07
C ASN A 95 -14.08 5.81 -1.75
N ASN A 96 -13.05 6.31 -1.08
CA ASN A 96 -11.69 6.23 -1.61
C ASN A 96 -11.24 4.76 -1.77
N LEU A 97 -11.62 3.86 -0.86
CA LEU A 97 -11.30 2.44 -1.03
C LEU A 97 -11.99 1.86 -2.26
N ALA A 98 -13.30 2.05 -2.35
CA ALA A 98 -14.15 1.50 -3.40
C ALA A 98 -13.82 2.02 -4.80
N TYR A 99 -13.59 3.32 -4.96
CA TYR A 99 -13.54 3.93 -6.28
C TYR A 99 -12.13 4.29 -6.77
N ARG A 100 -11.13 4.25 -5.89
CA ARG A 100 -9.76 4.66 -6.22
C ARG A 100 -8.72 3.57 -5.93
N ASP A 101 -8.95 2.77 -4.88
CA ASP A 101 -7.94 1.86 -4.34
C ASP A 101 -8.20 0.39 -4.73
N LEU A 102 -9.43 0.08 -5.15
CA LEU A 102 -9.97 -1.28 -5.28
C LEU A 102 -9.10 -2.23 -6.10
N GLU A 103 -8.63 -1.79 -7.27
CA GLU A 103 -7.81 -2.60 -8.19
C GLU A 103 -6.42 -2.94 -7.65
N ASP A 104 -5.98 -2.22 -6.61
CA ASP A 104 -4.65 -2.36 -6.05
C ASP A 104 -4.67 -3.09 -4.69
N LEU A 105 -5.83 -3.58 -4.22
CA LEU A 105 -5.96 -4.23 -2.91
C LEU A 105 -5.60 -5.72 -2.91
N PHE A 106 -5.85 -6.45 -4.00
CA PHE A 106 -5.89 -7.93 -3.97
C PHE A 106 -4.90 -8.63 -4.89
N ARG A 107 -3.92 -7.94 -5.49
CA ARG A 107 -2.95 -8.59 -6.40
C ARG A 107 -2.17 -9.72 -5.72
N PHE A 108 -1.92 -9.59 -4.42
CA PHE A 108 -1.29 -10.63 -3.62
C PHE A 108 -2.08 -11.95 -3.58
N THR A 109 -3.39 -11.94 -3.82
CA THR A 109 -4.20 -13.18 -3.69
C THR A 109 -4.00 -14.13 -4.87
N THR A 110 -3.38 -13.68 -5.97
CA THR A 110 -3.11 -14.48 -7.17
C THR A 110 -1.61 -14.64 -7.47
N ASP A 111 -0.75 -13.86 -6.80
CA ASP A 111 0.70 -13.84 -7.03
C ASP A 111 1.45 -14.10 -5.71
N PRO A 112 2.17 -15.22 -5.57
CA PRO A 112 2.91 -15.58 -4.37
C PRO A 112 4.16 -14.71 -4.12
N GLU A 113 4.63 -13.94 -5.11
CA GLU A 113 5.76 -13.02 -4.93
C GLU A 113 5.36 -11.67 -4.32
N ILE A 114 4.06 -11.43 -4.15
CA ILE A 114 3.53 -10.18 -3.61
C ILE A 114 3.14 -10.41 -2.15
N ASP A 115 3.86 -9.75 -1.23
CA ASP A 115 3.44 -9.70 0.17
C ASP A 115 2.26 -8.72 0.32
N PRO A 116 1.14 -9.12 0.95
CA PRO A 116 0.03 -8.20 1.22
C PRO A 116 0.39 -7.08 2.20
N THR A 117 1.48 -7.26 2.92
CA THR A 117 2.01 -6.33 3.92
C THR A 117 3.32 -5.76 3.39
N ASN A 118 3.78 -4.62 3.92
CA ASN A 118 5.06 -4.08 3.49
C ASN A 118 6.24 -4.74 4.24
N ASN A 119 6.07 -5.97 4.74
CA ASN A 119 7.02 -6.60 5.67
C ASN A 119 8.37 -6.85 5.01
N ILE A 120 8.39 -7.21 3.72
CA ILE A 120 9.62 -7.40 2.97
C ILE A 120 10.39 -6.09 2.87
N SER A 121 9.74 -5.01 2.42
CA SER A 121 10.39 -3.70 2.31
C SER A 121 10.79 -3.17 3.68
N GLU A 122 9.97 -3.31 4.72
CA GLU A 122 10.33 -2.88 6.09
C GLU A 122 11.50 -3.67 6.69
N ARG A 123 11.58 -4.97 6.45
CA ARG A 123 12.69 -5.81 6.91
C ARG A 123 14.00 -5.38 6.26
N GLU A 124 13.98 -5.22 4.93
CA GLU A 124 15.14 -4.75 4.18
C GLU A 124 15.49 -3.30 4.56
N LEU A 125 14.50 -2.43 4.75
CA LEU A 125 14.69 -1.05 5.21
C LEU A 125 15.36 -1.03 6.59
N ARG A 126 14.96 -1.90 7.52
CA ARG A 126 15.63 -2.01 8.84
C ARG A 126 17.10 -2.36 8.68
N HIS A 127 17.47 -3.28 7.79
CA HIS A 127 18.87 -3.59 7.54
C HIS A 127 19.64 -2.38 7.03
N LEU A 128 19.12 -1.64 6.04
CA LEU A 128 19.78 -0.43 5.52
C LEU A 128 19.79 0.74 6.51
N VAL A 129 18.72 0.96 7.27
CA VAL A 129 18.63 2.02 8.29
C VAL A 129 19.50 1.70 9.50
N MET A 130 19.65 0.44 9.89
CA MET A 130 20.62 0.03 10.91
C MET A 130 22.05 0.30 10.47
N ILE A 131 22.41 -0.08 9.23
CA ILE A 131 23.72 0.23 8.65
C ILE A 131 23.93 1.76 8.61
N ARG A 132 22.93 2.53 8.19
CA ARG A 132 23.02 4.00 8.10
C ARG A 132 23.04 4.71 9.46
N ARG A 133 22.41 4.15 10.49
CA ARG A 133 22.52 4.63 11.89
C ARG A 133 23.93 4.43 12.44
N ILE A 134 24.59 3.31 12.10
CA ILE A 134 26.00 3.08 12.43
C ILE A 134 26.90 4.07 11.65
N SER A 135 26.49 4.46 10.43
CA SER A 135 27.22 5.41 9.56
C SER A 135 26.87 6.91 9.71
N HIS A 136 26.20 7.34 10.79
CA HIS A 136 25.90 8.76 11.09
C HIS A 136 25.12 9.56 10.00
N GLY A 137 24.06 9.01 9.40
CA GLY A 137 23.27 9.69 8.37
C GLY A 137 22.00 10.44 8.81
N SER A 138 21.88 11.71 8.40
CA SER A 138 20.74 12.67 8.36
C SER A 138 19.90 12.89 9.64
N ARG A 139 20.10 14.05 10.29
CA ARG A 139 19.53 14.44 11.60
C ARG A 139 18.12 15.09 11.58
N SER A 140 17.36 15.00 10.49
CA SER A 140 16.01 15.64 10.41
C SER A 140 14.90 14.64 10.11
N THR A 141 13.72 14.83 10.75
CA THR A 141 12.52 13.99 10.58
C THR A 141 12.04 13.95 9.13
N ARG A 142 12.04 15.11 8.45
CA ARG A 142 11.70 15.22 7.03
C ARG A 142 12.70 14.48 6.12
N GLY A 143 13.99 14.53 6.45
CA GLY A 143 15.03 13.78 5.73
C GLY A 143 14.91 12.28 5.94
N ALA A 144 14.54 11.84 7.15
CA ALA A 144 14.28 10.43 7.46
C ALA A 144 13.06 9.89 6.70
N THR A 145 11.97 10.66 6.62
CA THR A 145 10.77 10.29 5.84
C THR A 145 11.09 10.15 4.37
N VAL A 146 11.69 11.18 3.73
CA VAL A 146 12.03 11.13 2.30
C VAL A 146 13.04 10.00 2.00
N THR A 147 13.98 9.76 2.91
CA THR A 147 14.94 8.67 2.79
C THR A 147 14.27 7.31 2.88
N ALA A 148 13.39 7.08 3.87
CA ALA A 148 12.65 5.83 4.01
C ALA A 148 11.79 5.55 2.76
N GLN A 149 11.18 6.61 2.22
CA GLN A 149 10.33 6.56 1.03
C GLN A 149 11.11 6.20 -0.24
N LEU A 150 12.24 6.87 -0.51
CA LEU A 150 13.11 6.54 -1.65
C LEU A 150 13.76 5.17 -1.49
N THR A 151 14.11 4.79 -0.27
CA THR A 151 14.74 3.50 0.00
C THR A 151 13.75 2.35 -0.18
N SER A 152 12.47 2.52 0.15
CA SER A 152 11.41 1.53 -0.12
C SER A 152 11.25 1.24 -1.62
N ILE A 153 11.25 2.30 -2.44
CA ILE A 153 11.22 2.20 -3.90
C ILE A 153 12.49 1.50 -4.42
N ILE A 154 13.66 1.96 -4.00
CA ILE A 154 14.97 1.41 -4.44
C ILE A 154 15.13 -0.05 -4.02
N GLN A 155 14.64 -0.45 -2.84
CA GLN A 155 14.73 -1.83 -2.37
C GLN A 155 13.77 -2.77 -3.09
N THR A 156 12.57 -2.31 -3.42
CA THR A 156 11.65 -3.08 -4.25
C THR A 156 12.25 -3.35 -5.63
N LEU A 157 13.01 -2.38 -6.18
CA LEU A 157 13.77 -2.55 -7.44
C LEU A 157 14.97 -3.50 -7.30
N ARG A 158 15.70 -3.46 -6.17
CA ARG A 158 16.86 -4.32 -5.90
C ARG A 158 16.51 -5.79 -5.68
N LEU A 159 15.42 -6.06 -4.96
CA LEU A 159 14.99 -7.44 -4.63
C LEU A 159 14.67 -8.29 -5.87
N ARG A 160 14.37 -7.66 -7.01
CA ARG A 160 14.06 -8.34 -8.28
C ARG A 160 15.20 -8.31 -9.32
N LYS A 161 16.44 -8.04 -8.89
CA LYS A 161 17.67 -8.04 -9.72
C LYS A 161 17.67 -7.12 -10.96
N PHE A 162 17.01 -5.96 -10.89
CA PHE A 162 17.15 -4.94 -11.93
C PHE A 162 18.19 -3.87 -11.57
N ASN A 163 18.82 -3.30 -12.59
CA ASN A 163 19.87 -2.30 -12.44
C ASN A 163 19.27 -0.98 -11.92
N VAL A 164 19.52 -0.70 -10.65
CA VAL A 164 18.97 0.43 -9.87
C VAL A 164 19.23 1.78 -10.52
N LEU A 165 20.35 1.91 -11.26
CA LEU A 165 20.70 3.14 -11.95
C LEU A 165 19.70 3.50 -13.06
N GLU A 166 19.22 2.50 -13.80
CA GLU A 166 18.33 2.68 -14.94
C GLU A 166 16.90 3.05 -14.50
N GLY A 167 16.43 2.46 -13.39
CA GLY A 167 15.15 2.82 -12.78
C GLY A 167 15.13 4.23 -12.19
N LEU A 168 16.24 4.69 -11.60
CA LEU A 168 16.35 6.05 -11.06
C LEU A 168 16.55 7.10 -12.17
N GLN A 169 17.27 6.77 -13.25
CA GLN A 169 17.45 7.68 -14.40
C GLN A 169 16.13 7.94 -15.14
N ASN A 170 15.24 6.95 -15.27
CA ASN A 170 13.91 7.16 -15.88
C ASN A 170 12.97 8.04 -15.05
N ILE A 171 13.14 8.06 -13.72
CA ILE A 171 12.37 8.93 -12.81
C ILE A 171 12.91 10.37 -12.86
N GLY A 172 14.22 10.56 -13.05
CA GLY A 172 14.84 11.88 -13.18
C GLY A 172 14.57 12.57 -14.51
N SER A 173 14.53 11.83 -15.62
CA SER A 173 14.39 12.40 -16.98
C SER A 173 12.96 12.80 -17.36
N SER A 174 11.96 12.38 -16.59
CA SER A 174 10.54 12.72 -16.81
C SER A 174 10.07 13.94 -15.98
N ALA A 175 10.97 14.55 -15.21
CA ALA A 175 10.72 15.78 -14.44
C ALA A 175 11.19 17.06 -15.17
N SER A 176 11.71 16.94 -16.40
CA SER A 176 12.25 18.06 -17.20
C SER A 176 11.50 18.32 -18.51
N LEU A 177 10.34 17.70 -18.73
CA LEU A 177 9.39 18.09 -19.78
C LEU A 177 8.01 18.25 -19.18
N GLY A 178 7.74 19.48 -18.73
CA GLY A 178 6.49 19.94 -18.14
C GLY A 178 6.67 21.33 -17.55
#